data_AF-A0A923XH89-F1
#
_entry.id   AF-A0A923XH89-F1
#
_cell.length_a   1.000
_cell.length_b   1.000
_cell.length_c   1.000
_cell.angle_alpha   90.00
_cell.angle_beta   90.00
_cell.angle_gamma   90.00
#
_symmetry.space_group_name_H-M   'P 1'
#
loop_
_entity.id
_entity.type
_entity.pdbx_description
1 polymer ?
#
loop_
_entity_poly.entity_id
_entity_poly.type
_entity_poly.pdbx_seq_one_letter_code
_entity_poly.pdbx_strand_id
1 'polypeptide(L)' 'MTASQAIPAQLLRGHRHPRRGHGLMPRPVAVASALPRIDGYRLQRKLGEGRLATVYLAQDGAGNAVALKVA' A
#
# COMPACT_ATOMS: atom_id res chain seq x y z
N MET A 1 -40.68 26.89 8.31
CA MET A 1 -40.71 26.13 9.58
C MET A 1 -39.69 25.00 9.47
N THR A 2 -38.53 25.20 10.09
CA THR A 2 -37.33 24.35 10.02
C THR A 2 -37.34 23.35 11.18
N ALA A 3 -37.28 22.05 10.88
CA ALA A 3 -37.00 21.02 11.88
C ALA A 3 -35.54 20.58 11.71
N SER A 4 -34.65 21.17 12.51
CA SER A 4 -33.26 20.73 12.65
C SER A 4 -33.20 19.87 13.90
N GLN A 5 -33.26 18.55 13.72
CA GLN A 5 -33.26 17.59 14.82
C GLN A 5 -31.81 17.26 15.18
N ALA A 6 -31.33 17.82 16.29
CA ALA A 6 -30.02 17.51 16.85
C ALA A 6 -30.07 16.15 17.57
N ILE A 7 -29.29 15.18 17.10
CA ILE A 7 -29.13 13.89 17.79
C ILE A 7 -28.27 14.13 19.05
N PRO A 8 -28.72 13.77 20.25
CA PRO A 8 -27.93 13.98 21.46
C PRO A 8 -26.70 13.07 21.48
N ALA A 9 -25.52 13.68 21.62
CA ALA A 9 -24.20 13.03 21.68
C ALA A 9 -23.99 12.12 22.91
N GLN A 10 -25.05 11.79 23.65
CA GLN A 10 -25.00 11.08 24.93
C GLN A 10 -25.07 9.55 24.79
N LEU A 11 -25.28 9.03 23.59
CA LEU A 11 -25.21 7.59 23.30
C LEU A 11 -23.77 7.15 22.93
N LEU A 12 -22.75 7.68 23.62
CA LEU A 12 -21.34 7.40 23.32
C LEU A 12 -20.52 7.05 24.56
N ARG A 13 -21.13 6.42 25.56
CA ARG A 13 -20.41 5.91 26.73
C ARG A 13 -20.83 4.48 27.01
N GLY A 14 -20.21 3.56 26.28
CA GLY A 14 -20.27 2.13 26.56
C GLY A 14 -18.96 1.45 26.22
N HIS A 15 -18.29 0.94 27.25
CA HIS A 15 -17.30 -0.15 27.21
C HIS A 15 -15.91 0.12 26.61
N ARG A 16 -15.04 0.77 27.39
CA ARG A 16 -13.58 0.58 27.26
C ARG A 16 -13.19 -0.74 27.92
N HIS A 17 -13.07 -1.79 27.12
CA HIS A 17 -12.35 -3.01 27.53
C HIS A 17 -10.84 -2.71 27.59
N PRO A 18 -10.13 -3.07 28.66
CA PRO A 18 -8.67 -3.05 28.66
C PRO A 18 -8.19 -4.15 27.72
N ARG A 19 -7.83 -3.78 26.49
CA ARG A 19 -7.10 -4.67 25.58
C ARG A 19 -5.70 -4.89 26.17
N ARG A 20 -5.54 -5.97 26.93
CA ARG A 20 -4.22 -6.52 27.26
C ARG A 20 -3.46 -6.69 25.95
N GLY A 21 -2.42 -5.89 25.76
CA GLY A 21 -1.55 -5.97 24.60
C GLY A 21 -0.83 -7.30 24.60
N HIS A 22 -1.36 -8.28 23.86
CA HIS A 22 -0.52 -9.35 23.34
C HIS A 22 0.46 -8.69 22.39
N GLY A 23 1.72 -8.59 22.83
CA GLY A 23 2.84 -8.17 22.00
C GLY A 23 2.97 -9.14 20.83
N LEU A 24 2.27 -8.86 19.74
CA LEU A 24 2.58 -9.43 18.45
C LEU A 24 3.96 -8.89 18.10
N MET A 25 4.99 -9.71 18.24
CA MET A 25 6.28 -9.38 17.64
C MET A 25 5.98 -9.06 16.17
N PRO A 26 6.34 -7.86 15.67
CA PRO A 26 6.14 -7.55 14.27
C PRO A 26 6.91 -8.60 13.48
N ARG A 27 6.17 -9.47 12.81
CA ARG A 27 6.74 -10.46 11.91
C ARG A 27 7.57 -9.67 10.90
N PRO A 28 8.88 -9.91 10.74
CA PRO A 28 9.66 -9.21 9.76
C PRO A 28 8.99 -9.45 8.41
N VAL A 29 8.40 -8.40 7.85
CA VAL A 29 7.95 -8.42 6.48
C VAL A 29 9.23 -8.57 5.69
N ALA A 30 9.43 -9.74 5.09
CA ALA A 30 10.52 -9.95 4.16
C ALA A 30 10.46 -8.79 3.18
N VAL A 31 11.45 -7.89 3.24
CA VAL A 31 11.56 -6.75 2.35
C VAL A 31 11.59 -7.37 0.97
N ALA A 32 10.48 -7.25 0.23
CA ALA A 32 10.35 -7.81 -1.09
C ALA A 32 11.60 -7.41 -1.85
N SER A 33 12.39 -8.40 -2.28
CA SER A 33 13.69 -8.23 -2.92
C SER A 33 13.60 -7.01 -3.82
N ALA A 34 14.28 -5.92 -3.43
CA ALA A 34 14.13 -4.63 -4.09
C ALA A 34 14.38 -4.88 -5.58
N LEU A 35 13.33 -4.73 -6.38
CA LEU A 35 13.42 -5.01 -7.81
C LEU A 35 14.61 -4.20 -8.35
N PRO A 36 15.47 -4.80 -9.18
CA PRO A 36 16.71 -4.17 -9.61
C PRO A 36 16.41 -2.79 -10.20
N ARG A 37 17.19 -1.78 -9.81
CA ARG A 37 17.18 -0.49 -10.49
C ARG A 37 17.82 -0.70 -11.85
N ILE A 38 17.11 -0.31 -12.91
CA ILE A 38 17.63 -0.35 -14.28
C ILE A 38 17.74 1.12 -14.71
N ASP A 39 18.96 1.61 -14.95
CA ASP A 39 19.27 2.94 -15.53
C ASP A 39 18.24 4.06 -15.27
N GLY A 40 18.10 4.49 -14.01
CA GLY A 40 17.20 5.60 -13.67
C GLY A 40 15.72 5.24 -13.53
N TYR A 41 15.36 3.97 -13.71
CA TYR A 41 14.02 3.45 -13.48
C TYR A 41 13.93 2.66 -12.18
N ARG A 42 12.93 2.98 -11.38
CA ARG A 42 12.56 2.23 -10.18
C ARG A 42 11.45 1.25 -10.53
N LEU A 43 11.81 -0.03 -10.66
CA LEU A 43 10.84 -1.11 -10.84
C LEU A 43 9.91 -1.18 -9.61
N GLN A 44 8.60 -1.26 -9.86
CA GLN A 44 7.57 -1.33 -8.82
C GLN A 44 6.94 -2.72 -8.73
N ARG A 45 6.41 -3.24 -9.83
CA ARG A 45 5.80 -4.58 -9.89
C ARG A 45 5.89 -5.18 -11.28
N LYS A 46 5.85 -6.50 -11.39
CA LYS A 46 5.70 -7.21 -12.66
C LYS A 46 4.28 -7.01 -13.20
N LEU A 47 4.17 -6.65 -14.47
CA LEU A 47 2.89 -6.55 -15.20
C LEU A 47 2.59 -7.83 -15.97
N GLY A 48 3.62 -8.49 -16.50
CA GLY A 48 3.46 -9.74 -17.23
C GLY A 48 4.80 -10.33 -17.65
N GLU A 49 4.77 -11.56 -18.15
CA GLU A 49 5.91 -12.24 -18.77
C GLU A 49 5.44 -12.92 -20.05
N GLY A 50 6.21 -12.74 -21.10
CA GLY A 50 6.03 -13.45 -22.35
C GLY A 50 7.32 -14.14 -22.76
N ARG A 51 7.25 -14.94 -23.82
CA ARG A 51 8.36 -15.73 -24.35
C ARG A 51 9.66 -14.95 -24.59
N LEU A 52 9.57 -13.64 -24.83
CA LEU A 52 10.70 -12.78 -25.23
C LEU A 52 11.18 -11.81 -24.15
N ALA A 53 10.38 -11.57 -23.11
CA ALA A 53 10.69 -10.57 -22.09
C ALA A 53 9.70 -10.61 -20.92
N THR A 54 10.15 -10.07 -19.79
CA THR A 54 9.29 -9.68 -18.66
C THR A 54 8.99 -8.19 -18.72
N VAL A 55 7.72 -7.81 -18.50
CA VAL A 55 7.28 -6.42 -18.46
C VAL A 55 7.00 -6.03 -17.02
N TYR A 56 7.56 -4.90 -16.59
CA TYR A 56 7.37 -4.32 -15.26
C TYR A 56 6.72 -2.94 -15.35
N LEU A 57 5.93 -2.61 -14.34
CA LEU A 57 5.61 -1.22 -14.01
C LEU A 57 6.83 -0.63 -13.32
N ALA A 58 7.30 0.49 -13.82
CA ALA A 58 8.42 1.23 -13.26
C ALA A 58 8.06 2.72 -13.12
N GLN A 59 8.85 3.43 -12.33
CA GLN A 59 8.82 4.88 -12.23
C GLN A 59 10.13 5.43 -12.79
N ASP A 60 10.07 6.41 -13.68
CA ASP A 60 11.27 7.10 -14.17
C ASP A 60 11.82 8.11 -13.13
N GLY A 61 12.96 8.72 -13.43
CA GLY A 61 13.57 9.74 -12.56
C GLY A 61 12.74 11.03 -12.43
N ALA A 62 11.77 11.27 -13.32
CA ALA A 62 10.84 12.40 -13.25
C ALA A 62 9.57 12.07 -12.45
N GLY A 63 9.39 10.82 -12.03
CA GLY A 63 8.24 10.36 -11.26
C GLY A 63 7.09 9.80 -12.10
N ASN A 64 7.22 9.69 -13.43
CA ASN A 64 6.19 9.14 -14.29
C ASN A 64 6.14 7.62 -14.21
N ALA A 65 4.93 7.06 -14.29
CA ALA A 65 4.73 5.62 -14.41
C ALA A 65 4.97 5.17 -15.87
N VAL A 66 5.84 4.19 -16.06
CA VAL A 66 6.22 3.64 -17.37
C VAL A 66 6.17 2.11 -17.36
N ALA A 67 5.92 1.49 -18.52
CA ALA A 67 6.06 0.05 -18.69
C ALA A 67 7.47 -0.27 -19.24
N LEU A 68 8.26 -1.01 -18.47
CA LEU A 68 9.63 -1.38 -18.83
C LEU A 68 9.68 -2.84 -19.27
N LYS A 69 10.14 -3.10 -20.50
CA LYS A 69 10.33 -4.44 -21.07
C LYS A 69 11.79 -4.87 -20.88
N VAL A 70 12.02 -5.94 -20.13
CA VAL A 70 13.33 -6.48 -19.78
C VAL A 70 13.48 -7.87 -20.39
N ALA A 71 14.50 -8.07 -21.21
CA ALA A 71 14.80 -9.34 -21.89
C ALA A 71 15.66 -10.26 -21.03
#